data_AF-A0A7X6P135-F1
#
_entry.id   AF-A0A7X6P135-F1
#
_cell.length_a   1.000
_cell.length_b   1.000
_cell.length_c   1.000
_cell.angle_alpha   90.00
_cell.angle_beta   90.00
_cell.angle_gamma   90.00
#
_symmetry.space_group_name_H-M   'P 1'
#
loop_
_entity.id
_entity.type
_entity.pdbx_description
1 polymer ?
#
loop_
_entity_poly.entity_id
_entity_poly.type
_entity_poly.pdbx_seq_one_letter_code
_entity_poly.pdbx_strand_id
1 'polypeptide(L)'
;MNVGVFGATGQVGGVMLALLDERDFPVEELRLFASTRSAGKTIIWRGREITVEDAATADFRDLDIALFSAGGATSKELAPKVAAAGAIVIDNSSA
;
A
#
# COMPACT_ATOMS: atom_id res chain seq x y z
N MET A 1 -8.86 -0.13 -11.40
CA MET A 1 -8.32 0.73 -10.33
C MET A 1 -7.08 0.10 -9.73
N ASN A 2 -6.01 0.88 -9.70
CA ASN A 2 -4.71 0.49 -9.17
C ASN A 2 -4.58 0.94 -7.72
N VAL A 3 -4.48 -0.02 -6.82
CA VAL A 3 -4.52 0.22 -5.37
C VAL A 3 -3.16 -0.09 -4.75
N GLY A 4 -2.63 0.86 -3.99
CA GLY A 4 -1.42 0.72 -3.19
C GLY A 4 -1.75 0.54 -1.71
N VAL A 5 -1.14 -0.43 -1.05
CA VAL A 5 -1.23 -0.59 0.42
C VAL A 5 0.14 -0.36 1.06
N PHE A 6 0.28 0.74 1.80
CA PHE A 6 1.51 1.12 2.50
C PHE A 6 1.48 0.62 3.94
N GLY A 7 2.50 -0.15 4.32
CA GLY A 7 2.49 -0.91 5.58
C GLY A 7 1.83 -2.28 5.42
N ALA A 8 1.85 -2.85 4.20
CA ALA A 8 1.19 -4.12 3.86
C ALA A 8 1.59 -5.31 4.76
N THR A 9 2.81 -5.30 5.32
CA THR A 9 3.29 -6.37 6.22
C THR A 9 2.92 -6.17 7.69
N GLY A 10 2.26 -5.07 8.04
CA GLY A 10 1.77 -4.80 9.39
C GLY A 10 0.38 -5.39 9.65
N GLN A 11 -0.07 -5.39 10.90
CA GLN A 11 -1.38 -5.96 11.28
C GLN A 11 -2.54 -5.27 10.54
N VAL A 12 -2.58 -3.93 10.58
CA VAL A 12 -3.64 -3.17 9.91
C VAL A 12 -3.55 -3.30 8.39
N GLY A 13 -2.35 -3.33 7.80
CA GLY A 13 -2.16 -3.58 6.37
C GLY A 13 -2.72 -4.94 5.95
N GLY A 14 -2.47 -5.99 6.72
CA GLY A 14 -3.07 -7.31 6.49
C GLY A 14 -4.60 -7.29 6.56
N VAL A 15 -5.18 -6.55 7.51
CA VAL A 15 -6.64 -6.37 7.61
C VAL A 15 -7.20 -5.58 6.42
N MET A 16 -6.51 -4.52 5.96
CA MET A 16 -6.91 -3.79 4.76
C MET A 16 -6.95 -4.71 3.53
N LEU A 17 -5.94 -5.59 3.36
CA LEU A 17 -5.91 -6.55 2.26
C LEU A 17 -7.04 -7.58 2.33
N ALA A 18 -7.34 -8.09 3.54
CA ALA A 18 -8.46 -8.99 3.75
C ALA A 18 -9.80 -8.31 3.41
N LEU A 19 -10.01 -7.07 3.87
CA LEU A 19 -11.24 -6.32 3.60
C LEU A 19 -11.40 -5.96 2.12
N LEU A 20 -10.31 -5.66 1.40
CA LEU A 20 -10.38 -5.45 -0.05
C LEU A 20 -10.87 -6.72 -0.77
N ASP A 21 -10.46 -7.90 -0.30
CA ASP A 21 -10.88 -9.18 -0.85
C ASP A 21 -12.33 -9.52 -0.47
N GLU A 22 -12.63 -9.53 0.83
CA GLU A 22 -13.94 -9.89 1.40
C GLU A 22 -15.08 -9.02 0.87
N ARG A 23 -14.80 -7.75 0.57
CA ARG A 23 -15.80 -6.80 0.05
C ARG A 23 -15.89 -6.79 -1.47
N ASP A 24 -15.15 -7.66 -2.14
CA ASP A 24 -14.98 -7.68 -3.58
C ASP A 24 -14.70 -6.30 -4.18
N PHE A 25 -13.76 -5.57 -3.55
CA PHE A 25 -13.40 -4.24 -4.02
C PHE A 25 -12.77 -4.36 -5.42
N PRO A 26 -13.15 -3.50 -6.38
CA PRO A 26 -12.72 -3.63 -7.78
C PRO A 26 -11.25 -3.19 -7.98
N VAL A 27 -10.32 -4.03 -7.53
CA VAL A 27 -8.88 -3.86 -7.73
C VAL A 27 -8.46 -4.53 -9.04
N GLU A 28 -7.93 -3.74 -9.98
CA GLU A 28 -7.32 -4.25 -11.22
C GLU A 28 -5.86 -4.65 -10.98
N GLU A 29 -5.11 -3.76 -10.31
CA GLU A 29 -3.73 -4.00 -9.89
C GLU A 29 -3.57 -3.66 -8.41
N LEU A 30 -2.95 -4.56 -7.66
CA LEU A 30 -2.64 -4.39 -6.25
C LEU A 30 -1.12 -4.31 -6.07
N ARG A 31 -0.65 -3.19 -5.52
CA ARG A 31 0.76 -2.98 -5.18
C ARG A 31 0.93 -2.88 -3.68
N LEU A 32 1.96 -3.55 -3.16
CA LEU A 32 2.19 -3.69 -1.72
C LEU A 32 3.49 -2.99 -1.35
N PHE A 33 3.43 -2.05 -0.43
CA PHE A 33 4.59 -1.27 -0.02
C PHE A 33 4.89 -1.47 1.46
N ALA A 34 6.17 -1.62 1.80
CA ALA A 34 6.63 -1.66 3.18
C ALA A 34 8.04 -1.07 3.30
N SER A 35 8.64 -1.12 4.49
CA SER A 35 10.02 -0.71 4.67
C SER A 35 11.00 -1.59 3.88
N THR A 36 12.21 -1.09 3.61
CA THR A 36 13.32 -1.84 2.99
C THR A 36 13.56 -3.21 3.62
N ARG A 37 13.40 -3.34 4.94
CA ARG A 37 13.52 -4.64 5.66
C ARG A 37 12.50 -5.69 5.19
N SER A 38 11.34 -5.24 4.73
CA SER A 38 10.22 -6.10 4.32
C SER A 38 10.06 -6.19 2.81
N ALA A 39 10.74 -5.35 2.04
CA ALA A 39 10.78 -5.43 0.60
C ALA A 39 11.32 -6.80 0.15
N GLY A 40 10.75 -7.34 -0.93
CA GLY A 40 11.07 -8.67 -1.46
C GLY A 40 10.33 -9.82 -0.77
N LYS A 41 9.63 -9.58 0.35
CA LYS A 41 8.67 -10.56 0.88
C LYS A 41 7.50 -10.71 -0.08
N THR A 42 6.80 -11.83 -0.01
CA THR A 42 5.59 -12.06 -0.79
C THR A 42 4.37 -12.19 0.11
N ILE A 43 3.23 -11.72 -0.39
CA ILE A 43 1.91 -11.88 0.24
C ILE A 43 0.98 -12.53 -0.78
N ILE A 44 0.24 -13.55 -0.35
CA ILE A 44 -0.78 -14.19 -1.18
C ILE A 44 -2.07 -13.39 -1.04
N TRP A 45 -2.60 -12.88 -2.16
CA TRP A 45 -3.89 -12.20 -2.22
C TRP A 45 -4.69 -12.74 -3.40
N ARG A 46 -5.92 -13.21 -3.17
CA ARG A 46 -6.75 -13.89 -4.17
C ARG A 46 -6.03 -15.03 -4.91
N GLY A 47 -5.22 -15.80 -4.18
CA GLY A 47 -4.41 -16.90 -4.73
C GLY A 47 -3.24 -16.48 -5.61
N ARG A 48 -2.96 -15.17 -5.74
CA ARG A 48 -1.80 -14.63 -6.45
C ARG A 48 -0.72 -14.22 -5.47
N GLU A 49 0.53 -14.52 -5.81
CA GLU A 49 1.68 -14.04 -5.06
C GLU A 49 2.04 -12.62 -5.51
N ILE A 50 2.12 -11.70 -4.55
CA ILE A 50 2.44 -10.30 -4.79
C ILE A 50 3.67 -9.93 -3.97
N THR A 51 4.72 -9.48 -4.65
CA THR A 51 5.96 -9.03 -4.02
C THR A 51 5.77 -7.66 -3.39
N VAL A 52 6.25 -7.53 -2.16
CA VAL A 52 6.28 -6.27 -1.43
C VAL A 52 7.42 -5.40 -1.94
N GLU A 53 7.09 -4.20 -2.40
CA GLU A 53 7.99 -3.17 -2.88
C GLU A 53 8.55 -2.33 -1.72
N ASP A 54 9.75 -1.78 -1.90
CA ASP A 54 10.33 -0.84 -0.95
C ASP A 54 9.69 0.54 -1.10
N ALA A 55 8.94 0.95 -0.08
CA ALA A 55 8.25 2.24 -0.06
C ALA A 55 9.21 3.44 -0.14
N ALA A 56 10.49 3.29 0.19
CA ALA A 56 11.46 4.39 0.12
C ALA A 56 11.93 4.69 -1.31
N THR A 57 11.88 3.70 -2.21
CA THR A 57 12.48 3.77 -3.55
C THR A 57 11.52 3.46 -4.69
N ALA A 58 10.33 2.97 -4.38
CA ALA A 58 9.32 2.63 -5.38
C ALA A 58 8.84 3.85 -6.17
N ASP A 59 8.41 3.58 -7.40
CA ASP A 59 7.74 4.54 -8.26
C ASP A 59 6.23 4.49 -8.01
N PHE A 60 5.64 5.62 -7.62
CA PHE A 60 4.22 5.72 -7.24
C PHE A 60 3.30 6.10 -8.39
N ARG A 61 3.82 6.20 -9.62
CA ARG A 61 2.99 6.42 -10.80
C ARG A 61 1.94 5.31 -10.95
N ASP A 62 0.85 5.68 -11.62
CA ASP A 62 -0.26 4.80 -11.98
C ASP A 62 -1.05 4.25 -10.79
N LEU A 63 -0.82 4.72 -9.56
CA LEU A 63 -1.72 4.45 -8.43
C LEU A 63 -2.94 5.38 -8.48
N ASP A 64 -4.13 4.81 -8.35
CA ASP A 64 -5.38 5.58 -8.21
C ASP A 64 -5.67 5.87 -6.72
N ILE A 65 -5.51 4.86 -5.87
CA ILE A 65 -5.75 4.94 -4.42
C ILE A 65 -4.56 4.38 -3.67
N ALA A 66 -4.14 5.09 -2.63
CA ALA A 66 -3.11 4.64 -1.70
C ALA A 66 -3.65 4.60 -0.27
N LEU A 67 -3.75 3.39 0.29
CA LEU A 67 -4.15 3.15 1.68
C LEU A 67 -2.90 3.10 2.56
N PHE A 68 -2.80 4.05 3.49
CA PHE A 68 -1.63 4.17 4.37
C PHE A 68 -1.92 3.63 5.76
N SER A 69 -1.06 2.70 6.18
CA SER A 69 -0.94 2.22 7.56
C SER A 69 0.53 1.91 7.90
N ALA A 70 1.41 2.87 7.62
CA ALA A 70 2.86 2.73 7.80
C ALA A 70 3.42 3.55 8.99
N GLY A 71 2.56 4.22 9.76
CA GLY A 71 2.93 5.10 10.87
C GLY A 71 3.15 6.55 10.45
N GLY A 72 3.00 7.48 11.42
CA GLY A 72 2.92 8.92 11.12
C GLY A 72 4.19 9.52 10.50
N ALA A 73 5.38 9.03 10.86
CA ALA A 73 6.63 9.51 10.25
C ALA A 73 6.70 9.16 8.77
N THR A 74 6.40 7.90 8.42
CA THR A 74 6.38 7.44 7.03
C THR A 74 5.27 8.13 6.23
N SER A 75 4.10 8.35 6.82
CA SER A 75 3.02 9.10 6.17
C SER A 75 3.45 10.52 5.82
N LYS A 76 4.00 11.28 6.78
CA LYS A 76 4.50 12.65 6.55
C LYS A 76 5.50 12.74 5.40
N GLU A 77 6.32 11.70 5.23
CA GLU A 77 7.31 11.66 4.17
C GLU A 77 6.72 11.25 2.81
N LEU A 78 5.94 10.16 2.78
CA LEU A 78 5.57 9.50 1.53
C LEU A 78 4.19 9.92 1.02
N ALA A 79 3.22 10.21 1.88
CA ALA A 79 1.88 10.60 1.46
C ALA A 79 1.90 11.80 0.49
N PRO A 80 2.68 12.89 0.72
CA PRO A 80 2.76 13.99 -0.24
C PRO A 80 3.38 13.56 -1.59
N LYS A 81 4.38 12.67 -1.58
CA LYS A 81 5.03 12.17 -2.81
C LYS A 81 4.06 11.32 -3.64
N VAL A 82 3.30 10.45 -2.97
CA VAL A 82 2.30 9.58 -3.59
C VAL A 82 1.13 10.39 -4.14
N ALA A 83 0.63 11.37 -3.39
CA ALA A 83 -0.40 12.28 -3.86
C ALA A 83 0.08 13.12 -5.07
N ALA A 84 1.32 13.61 -5.03
CA ALA A 84 1.91 14.33 -6.16
C ALA A 84 2.09 13.47 -7.43
N ALA A 85 2.17 12.15 -7.27
CA ALA A 85 2.20 11.20 -8.39
C ALA A 85 0.80 10.89 -8.97
N GLY A 86 -0.27 11.43 -8.38
CA GLY A 86 -1.63 11.38 -8.91
C GLY A 86 -2.64 10.57 -8.08
N ALA A 87 -2.19 9.84 -7.06
CA ALA A 87 -3.06 8.98 -6.26
C ALA A 87 -3.88 9.75 -5.22
N ILE A 88 -5.08 9.27 -4.92
CA ILE A 88 -5.82 9.68 -3.72
C ILE A 88 -5.23 8.94 -2.51
N VAL A 89 -4.71 9.68 -1.55
CA VAL A 89 -4.13 9.12 -0.31
C VAL A 89 -5.17 9.10 0.81
N ILE A 90 -5.34 7.93 1.43
CA ILE A 90 -6.18 7.71 2.60
C ILE A 90 -5.27 7.21 3.72
N ASP A 91 -5.02 8.05 4.72
CA ASP A 91 -4.04 7.78 5.77
C ASP A 91 -4.68 7.42 7.12
N ASN A 92 -4.42 6.19 7.58
CA ASN A 92 -4.75 5.70 8.90
C ASN A 92 -3.59 5.96 9.88
N SER A 93 -3.19 7.22 9.98
CA SER A 93 -2.19 7.68 10.95
C SER A 93 -2.60 9.02 11.55
N SER A 94 -1.85 9.49 12.54
CA SER A 94 -2.06 10.80 13.17
C SER A 94 -1.16 11.90 12.60
N ALA A 95 -0.71 11.74 11.35
CA ALA A 95 0.25 12.62 10.70
C ALA A 95 -0.27 14.04 10.48
#